data_AF-K1U9N7-F1
#
_entry.id   AF-K1U9N7-F1
#
_cell.length_a   1.000
_cell.length_b   1.000
_cell.length_c   1.000
_cell.angle_alpha   90.00
_cell.angle_beta   90.00
_cell.angle_gamma   90.00
#
_symmetry.space_group_name_H-M   'P 1'
#
loop_
_entity.id
_entity.type
_entity.pdbx_description
1 polymer ?
#
loop_
_entity_poly.entity_id
_entity_poly.type
_entity_poly.pdbx_seq_one_letter_code
_entity_poly.pdbx_strand_id
1 'polypeptide(L)'
;MALFVVALSLILLSLLGTVAHATGLVDDTINAENLYSKYPLSNYQLDFYVDNSWSWLPWNWLDGIGKSVQYGLYCITNFVWTISLYLSNATGYVVQEAYKLDFINDMADSIGKSIQTLAGVTENGFSSTGFYVGFLLLIILVVGMYVAYTGLIKRETSKALHAVINFVVVFVLSASFIAYAPDYIKKINEFSSDISTASLDLGTKIMLPNSDSEGKDSVDLIRDSLFSIQVEQPWLLLQFGNSNTEEIGTDRVEALVSVSPEDKDGKTREEVVKTEIEDNDNNNLTIPQVVNRLGMVFFLLFFNLGITIFVFLLTGMMLFSQILFIIFAMFLPISFLLSMIPSYESMAKQAIVKGV
;
A
#
# COMPACT_ATOMS: atom_id res chain seq x y z
N MET A 1 -13.93 51.01 14.69
CA MET A 1 -14.37 50.48 13.39
C MET A 1 -13.63 49.19 13.02
N ALA A 2 -12.29 49.19 12.94
CA ALA A 2 -11.50 47.99 12.63
C ALA A 2 -11.74 46.79 13.58
N LEU A 3 -11.81 47.05 14.89
CA LEU A 3 -12.04 46.02 15.91
C LEU A 3 -13.40 45.32 15.78
N PHE A 4 -14.42 46.06 15.32
CA PHE A 4 -15.76 45.52 15.09
C PHE A 4 -15.80 44.65 13.83
N VAL A 5 -15.06 45.04 12.79
CA VAL A 5 -14.93 44.25 11.56
C VAL A 5 -14.17 42.94 11.82
N VAL A 6 -13.13 42.96 12.67
CA VAL A 6 -12.40 41.74 13.08
C VAL A 6 -13.27 40.81 13.91
N ALA A 7 -14.04 41.34 14.86
CA ALA A 7 -14.96 40.52 15.66
C ALA A 7 -16.07 39.91 14.80
N LEU A 8 -16.65 40.69 13.88
CA LEU A 8 -17.71 40.21 12.99
C LEU A 8 -17.19 39.16 12.00
N SER A 9 -15.96 39.32 11.49
CA SER A 9 -15.35 38.34 10.60
C SER A 9 -14.99 37.03 11.31
N LEU A 10 -14.52 37.08 12.56
CA LEU A 10 -14.29 35.87 13.37
C LEU A 10 -15.60 35.11 13.66
N ILE A 11 -16.70 35.82 13.93
CA ILE A 11 -18.02 35.22 14.15
C ILE A 11 -18.60 34.63 12.84
N LEU A 12 -18.40 35.30 11.71
CA LEU A 12 -18.79 34.76 10.39
C LEU A 12 -17.96 33.52 10.02
N LEU A 13 -16.67 33.50 10.34
CA LEU A 13 -15.79 32.34 10.16
C LEU A 13 -16.20 31.16 11.07
N SER A 14 -16.67 31.41 12.29
CA SER A 14 -17.15 30.34 13.19
C SER A 14 -18.53 29.80 12.80
N LEU A 15 -19.34 30.59 12.10
CA LEU A 15 -20.66 30.16 11.59
C LEU A 15 -20.59 29.45 10.23
N LEU A 16 -19.58 29.76 9.41
CA LEU A 16 -19.36 29.18 8.08
C LEU A 16 -18.30 28.07 8.06
N GLY A 17 -17.55 27.91 9.15
CA GLY A 17 -16.64 26.79 9.32
C GLY A 17 -17.44 25.51 9.46
N THR A 18 -17.44 24.68 8.42
CA THR A 18 -17.71 23.26 8.59
C THR A 18 -16.84 22.78 9.74
N VAL A 19 -17.45 22.22 10.78
CA VAL A 19 -16.73 21.53 11.84
C VAL A 19 -15.97 20.41 11.15
N ALA A 20 -14.72 20.65 10.79
CA ALA A 20 -13.81 19.59 10.47
C ALA A 20 -13.67 18.83 11.78
N HIS A 21 -14.39 17.72 11.90
CA HIS A 21 -14.01 16.72 12.87
C HIS A 21 -12.52 16.48 12.61
N ALA A 22 -11.70 16.66 13.64
CA ALA A 22 -10.33 16.20 13.59
C ALA A 22 -10.42 14.68 13.44
N THR A 23 -10.46 14.19 12.20
CA THR A 23 -10.04 12.83 11.90
C THR A 23 -8.64 12.75 12.47
N GLY A 24 -8.47 11.95 13.52
CA GLY A 24 -7.14 11.69 14.07
C GLY A 24 -6.21 11.27 12.95
N LEU A 25 -4.91 11.54 13.07
CA LEU A 25 -3.91 11.02 12.14
C LEU A 25 -3.88 9.48 12.08
N VAL A 26 -4.64 8.83 12.97
CA VAL A 26 -4.88 7.41 13.08
C VAL A 26 -6.38 7.17 12.92
N ASP A 27 -6.74 6.18 12.11
CA ASP A 27 -8.09 5.62 12.10
C ASP A 27 -8.27 4.77 13.37
N ASP A 28 -9.06 5.29 14.32
CA ASP A 28 -9.37 4.64 15.60
C ASP A 28 -10.57 3.68 15.49
N THR A 29 -11.06 3.39 14.28
CA THR A 29 -12.13 2.43 14.08
C THR A 29 -11.63 1.02 14.40
N ILE A 30 -12.12 0.45 15.49
CA ILE A 30 -11.77 -0.90 15.95
C ILE A 30 -12.57 -1.94 15.15
N ASN A 31 -11.86 -2.82 14.46
CA ASN A 31 -12.37 -4.01 13.82
C ASN A 31 -11.64 -5.23 14.38
N ALA A 32 -12.35 -6.01 15.20
CA ALA A 32 -11.81 -7.21 15.84
C ALA A 32 -11.43 -8.33 14.85
N GLU A 33 -11.87 -8.25 13.59
CA GLU A 33 -11.48 -9.19 12.55
C GLU A 33 -10.04 -8.95 12.06
N ASN A 34 -9.52 -7.72 12.16
CA ASN A 34 -8.20 -7.35 11.65
C ASN A 34 -7.21 -7.14 12.81
N LEU A 35 -6.05 -7.80 12.75
CA LEU A 35 -5.01 -7.73 13.80
C LEU A 35 -4.56 -6.29 14.06
N TYR A 36 -4.34 -5.50 13.00
CA TYR A 36 -3.89 -4.10 13.13
C TYR A 36 -4.91 -3.17 13.82
N SER A 37 -6.16 -3.61 13.95
CA SER A 37 -7.29 -2.85 14.46
C SER A 37 -7.96 -3.50 15.67
N LYS A 38 -7.52 -4.71 16.07
CA LYS A 38 -8.05 -5.45 17.23
C LYS A 38 -7.95 -4.65 18.53
N TYR A 39 -6.86 -3.90 18.70
CA TYR A 39 -6.63 -3.01 19.84
C TYR A 39 -6.14 -1.63 19.39
N PRO A 40 -6.48 -0.56 20.12
CA PRO A 40 -5.90 0.77 19.89
C PRO A 40 -4.38 0.73 19.93
N LEU A 41 -3.72 1.60 19.16
CA LEU A 41 -2.24 1.70 19.17
C LEU A 41 -1.67 2.00 20.55
N SER A 42 -2.41 2.73 21.40
CA SER A 42 -2.00 3.01 22.78
C SER A 42 -1.82 1.72 23.60
N ASN A 43 -2.60 0.68 23.35
CA ASN A 43 -2.48 -0.61 24.05
C ASN A 43 -1.13 -1.31 23.80
N TYR A 44 -0.43 -0.93 22.72
CA TYR A 44 0.92 -1.40 22.39
C TYR A 44 2.02 -0.48 22.94
N GLN A 45 1.73 0.42 23.89
CA GLN A 45 2.79 1.14 24.61
C GLN A 45 3.69 0.16 25.38
N LEU A 46 4.89 0.61 25.74
CA LEU A 46 5.77 -0.18 26.61
C LEU A 46 5.34 -0.03 28.05
N ASP A 47 5.37 -1.13 28.80
CA ASP A 47 5.09 -1.13 30.23
C ASP A 47 6.40 -1.15 31.03
N PHE A 48 6.36 -0.54 32.20
CA PHE A 48 7.48 -0.47 33.13
C PHE A 48 6.95 -0.35 34.55
N TYR A 49 7.48 -1.19 35.45
CA TYR A 49 7.10 -1.16 36.85
C TYR A 49 8.32 -0.94 37.75
N VAL A 50 8.14 -0.04 38.71
CA VAL A 50 9.07 0.19 39.80
C VAL A 50 8.33 -0.09 41.08
N ASP A 51 8.77 -1.13 41.80
CA ASP A 51 8.27 -1.35 43.15
C ASP A 51 8.69 -0.18 44.05
N ASN A 52 7.67 0.53 44.53
CA ASN A 52 7.80 1.65 45.47
C ASN A 52 7.32 1.29 46.88
N SER A 53 6.99 0.02 47.11
CA SER A 53 6.76 -0.50 48.45
C SER A 53 8.00 -0.19 49.28
N TRP A 54 7.81 0.48 50.42
CA TRP A 54 8.90 0.87 51.33
C TRP A 54 9.82 2.01 50.87
N SER A 55 9.48 2.77 49.82
CA SER A 55 10.23 3.98 49.42
C SER A 55 10.27 5.08 50.50
N TRP A 56 9.40 5.02 51.51
CA TRP A 56 9.40 5.91 52.67
C TRP A 56 10.55 5.65 53.66
N LEU A 57 11.26 4.53 53.54
CA LEU A 57 12.37 4.17 54.44
C LEU A 57 13.66 4.92 54.06
N PRO A 58 14.36 5.59 55.00
CA PRO A 58 15.51 6.45 54.70
C PRO A 58 16.69 5.80 53.96
N TRP A 59 16.88 4.49 54.10
CA TRP A 59 17.95 3.75 53.43
C TRP A 59 17.66 3.46 51.95
N ASN A 60 16.39 3.54 51.52
CA ASN A 60 15.99 3.38 50.11
C ASN A 60 16.11 4.69 49.31
N TRP A 61 16.49 5.81 49.95
CA TRP A 61 16.54 7.12 49.30
C TRP A 61 17.77 7.30 48.40
N LEU A 62 18.89 6.61 48.71
CA LEU A 62 20.07 6.60 47.85
C LEU A 62 19.80 5.86 46.52
N ASP A 63 18.93 4.85 46.55
CA ASP A 63 18.45 4.13 45.35
C ASP A 63 17.44 4.95 44.53
N GLY A 64 16.87 6.01 45.10
CA GLY A 64 15.89 6.89 44.45
C GLY A 64 16.44 7.66 43.24
N ILE A 65 17.74 8.01 43.24
CA ILE A 65 18.39 8.67 42.10
C ILE A 65 18.51 7.68 40.93
N GLY A 66 18.91 6.43 41.20
CA GLY A 66 18.97 5.37 40.20
C GLY A 66 17.60 5.05 39.61
N LYS A 67 16.55 4.91 40.44
CA LYS A 67 15.17 4.70 40.00
C LYS A 67 14.65 5.85 39.11
N SER A 68 14.99 7.10 39.44
CA SER A 68 14.58 8.27 38.65
C SER A 68 15.28 8.32 37.29
N VAL A 69 16.58 8.00 37.23
CA VAL A 69 17.32 7.90 35.96
C VAL A 69 16.76 6.77 35.09
N GLN A 70 16.50 5.61 35.68
CA GLN A 70 15.90 4.46 34.99
C GLN A 70 14.50 4.80 34.45
N TYR A 71 13.66 5.47 35.23
CA TYR A 71 12.36 5.96 34.75
C TYR A 71 12.53 6.95 33.58
N GLY A 72 13.51 7.87 33.65
CA GLY A 72 13.83 8.76 32.54
C GLY A 72 14.25 8.02 31.27
N LEU A 73 15.08 6.99 31.38
CA LEU A 73 15.47 6.12 30.26
C LEU A 73 14.27 5.34 29.70
N TYR A 74 13.39 4.85 30.56
CA TYR A 74 12.13 4.23 30.14
C TYR A 74 11.27 5.23 29.37
N CYS A 75 11.10 6.46 29.83
CA CYS A 75 10.34 7.49 29.11
C CYS A 75 10.91 7.74 27.71
N ILE A 76 12.24 7.79 27.57
CA ILE A 76 12.90 7.92 26.26
C ILE A 76 12.62 6.67 25.41
N THR A 77 12.73 5.48 26.00
CA THR A 77 12.46 4.20 25.34
C THR A 77 11.03 4.16 24.81
N ASN A 78 10.04 4.47 25.65
CA ASN A 78 8.63 4.50 25.27
C ASN A 78 8.33 5.60 24.25
N PHE A 79 8.98 6.76 24.33
CA PHE A 79 8.85 7.82 23.34
C PHE A 79 9.33 7.38 21.95
N VAL A 80 10.52 6.78 21.86
CA VAL A 80 11.07 6.28 20.59
C VAL A 80 10.20 5.15 20.04
N TRP A 81 9.74 4.25 20.92
CA TRP A 81 8.81 3.18 20.55
C TRP A 81 7.49 3.74 20.02
N THR A 82 6.94 4.77 20.66
CA THR A 82 5.71 5.45 20.23
C THR A 82 5.88 6.02 18.81
N ILE A 83 7.00 6.69 18.52
CA ILE A 83 7.30 7.15 17.16
C ILE A 83 7.29 5.98 16.17
N SER A 84 7.92 4.85 16.54
CA SER A 84 7.93 3.63 15.74
C SER A 84 6.52 3.11 15.47
N LEU A 85 5.67 3.00 16.49
CA LEU A 85 4.27 2.58 16.37
C LEU A 85 3.48 3.42 15.37
N TYR A 86 3.55 4.75 15.50
CA TYR A 86 2.84 5.65 14.60
C TYR A 86 3.38 5.59 13.17
N LEU A 87 4.70 5.45 13.01
CA LEU A 87 5.31 5.28 11.69
C LEU A 87 4.88 3.98 11.02
N SER A 88 4.86 2.87 11.77
CA SER A 88 4.41 1.57 11.28
C SER A 88 2.93 1.59 10.91
N ASN A 89 2.08 2.20 11.73
CA ASN A 89 0.66 2.36 11.40
C ASN A 89 0.45 3.25 10.16
N ALA A 90 1.17 4.37 10.05
CA ALA A 90 1.12 5.22 8.87
C ALA A 90 1.60 4.49 7.61
N THR A 91 2.62 3.64 7.73
CA THR A 91 3.10 2.78 6.64
C THR A 91 2.01 1.82 6.20
N GLY A 92 1.41 1.08 7.13
CA GLY A 92 0.30 0.16 6.85
C GLY A 92 -0.91 0.86 6.22
N TYR A 93 -1.25 2.06 6.69
CA TYR A 93 -2.31 2.87 6.10
C TYR A 93 -2.01 3.30 4.67
N VAL A 94 -0.82 3.85 4.39
CA VAL A 94 -0.43 4.26 3.03
C VAL A 94 -0.42 3.08 2.07
N VAL A 95 0.03 1.91 2.53
CA VAL A 95 -0.01 0.68 1.74
C VAL A 95 -1.45 0.27 1.46
N GLN A 96 -2.29 0.21 2.50
CA GLN A 96 -3.70 -0.11 2.33
C GLN A 96 -4.36 0.81 1.32
N GLU A 97 -4.16 2.13 1.46
CA GLU A 97 -4.74 3.10 0.54
C GLU A 97 -4.19 2.93 -0.88
N ALA A 98 -2.90 2.67 -1.05
CA ALA A 98 -2.32 2.48 -2.38
C ALA A 98 -2.76 1.19 -3.08
N TYR A 99 -3.09 0.14 -2.32
CA TYR A 99 -3.63 -1.11 -2.87
C TYR A 99 -5.15 -1.04 -3.07
N LYS A 100 -5.89 -0.28 -2.23
CA LYS A 100 -7.33 0.01 -2.43
C LYS A 100 -7.57 1.03 -3.54
N LEU A 101 -6.66 1.99 -3.71
CA LEU A 101 -6.63 2.88 -4.86
C LEU A 101 -6.27 2.05 -6.08
N ASP A 102 -7.32 1.51 -6.67
CA ASP A 102 -7.28 0.96 -8.00
C ASP A 102 -7.22 2.11 -9.01
N PHE A 103 -6.08 2.82 -9.00
CA PHE A 103 -5.83 4.00 -9.83
C PHE A 103 -6.08 3.71 -11.30
N ILE A 104 -5.80 2.48 -11.76
CA ILE A 104 -6.11 2.10 -13.13
C ILE A 104 -7.61 1.89 -13.30
N ASN A 105 -8.36 1.15 -12.47
CA ASN A 105 -9.79 0.96 -12.74
C ASN A 105 -10.57 2.29 -12.74
N ASP A 106 -10.24 3.20 -11.83
CA ASP A 106 -10.85 4.54 -11.77
C ASP A 106 -10.46 5.41 -12.98
N MET A 107 -9.23 5.27 -13.48
CA MET A 107 -8.75 6.04 -14.62
C MET A 107 -8.94 5.33 -15.96
N ALA A 108 -9.26 4.03 -15.99
CA ALA A 108 -9.28 3.17 -17.17
C ALA A 108 -10.29 3.66 -18.20
N ASP A 109 -11.44 4.14 -17.73
CA ASP A 109 -12.44 4.76 -18.60
C ASP A 109 -11.90 6.05 -19.24
N SER A 110 -11.16 6.86 -18.48
CA SER A 110 -10.58 8.12 -18.98
C SER A 110 -9.44 7.85 -19.96
N ILE A 111 -8.58 6.86 -19.68
CA ILE A 111 -7.47 6.45 -20.55
C ILE A 111 -8.01 5.79 -21.81
N GLY A 112 -8.91 4.83 -21.67
CA GLY A 112 -9.54 4.13 -22.77
C GLY A 112 -10.31 5.08 -23.68
N LYS A 113 -11.08 6.03 -23.13
CA LYS A 113 -11.74 7.09 -23.91
C LYS A 113 -10.73 8.01 -24.59
N SER A 114 -9.61 8.32 -23.95
CA SER A 114 -8.54 9.12 -24.55
C SER A 114 -7.90 8.39 -25.73
N ILE A 115 -7.65 7.07 -25.61
CA ILE A 115 -7.18 6.21 -26.70
C ILE A 115 -8.20 6.18 -27.85
N GLN A 116 -9.48 5.95 -27.54
CA GLN A 116 -10.57 5.97 -28.51
C GLN A 116 -10.69 7.32 -29.24
N THR A 117 -10.58 8.43 -28.50
CA THR A 117 -10.68 9.80 -29.02
C THR A 117 -9.49 10.14 -29.91
N LEU A 118 -8.27 9.83 -29.47
CA LEU A 118 -7.06 10.09 -30.24
C LEU A 118 -7.07 9.28 -31.54
N ALA A 119 -7.34 7.98 -31.46
CA ALA A 119 -7.41 7.13 -32.63
C ALA A 119 -8.60 7.48 -33.55
N GLY A 120 -9.74 7.84 -32.97
CA GLY A 120 -11.00 8.04 -33.69
C GLY A 120 -11.74 6.73 -33.96
N VAL A 121 -11.61 5.75 -33.07
CA VAL A 121 -12.32 4.47 -33.14
C VAL A 121 -13.03 4.25 -31.80
N THR A 122 -14.31 3.96 -31.86
CA THR A 122 -15.17 3.71 -30.69
C THR A 122 -15.96 2.41 -30.91
N GLU A 123 -16.65 1.91 -29.88
CA GLU A 123 -17.58 0.78 -30.00
C GLU A 123 -18.67 1.02 -31.05
N ASN A 124 -19.10 2.28 -31.20
CA ASN A 124 -20.13 2.69 -32.17
C ASN A 124 -19.56 2.92 -33.59
N GLY A 125 -18.27 2.64 -33.81
CA GLY A 125 -17.60 2.76 -35.10
C GLY A 125 -16.56 3.88 -35.18
N PHE A 126 -16.25 4.30 -36.40
CA PHE A 126 -15.23 5.30 -36.70
C PHE A 126 -15.78 6.73 -36.52
N SER A 127 -15.03 7.58 -35.83
CA SER A 127 -15.34 9.00 -35.74
C SER A 127 -14.85 9.77 -36.98
N SER A 128 -15.32 11.00 -37.15
CA SER A 128 -14.86 11.91 -38.21
C SER A 128 -13.49 12.53 -37.93
N THR A 129 -12.97 12.37 -36.71
CA THR A 129 -11.73 12.99 -36.23
C THR A 129 -10.91 11.98 -35.43
N GLY A 130 -9.67 11.74 -35.84
CA GLY A 130 -8.75 10.86 -35.14
C GLY A 130 -7.62 10.42 -36.06
N PHE A 131 -6.45 10.14 -35.49
CA PHE A 131 -5.28 9.82 -36.30
C PHE A 131 -5.44 8.49 -37.04
N TYR A 132 -6.12 7.50 -36.45
CA TYR A 132 -6.33 6.19 -37.07
C TYR A 132 -7.20 6.29 -38.31
N VAL A 133 -8.32 7.00 -38.24
CA VAL A 133 -9.20 7.24 -39.40
C VAL A 133 -8.54 8.18 -40.41
N GLY A 134 -7.86 9.23 -39.94
CA GLY A 134 -7.19 10.22 -40.80
C GLY A 134 -6.03 9.63 -41.62
N PHE A 135 -5.22 8.76 -41.04
CA PHE A 135 -4.11 8.10 -41.75
C PHE A 135 -4.51 6.83 -42.49
N LEU A 136 -5.70 6.26 -42.24
CA LEU A 136 -6.14 5.01 -42.86
C LEU A 136 -6.09 5.06 -44.38
N LEU A 137 -6.60 6.13 -44.99
CA LEU A 137 -6.61 6.33 -46.44
C LEU A 137 -5.19 6.35 -47.02
N LEU A 138 -4.25 6.99 -46.31
CA LEU A 138 -2.84 7.04 -46.70
C LEU A 138 -2.22 5.65 -46.64
N ILE A 139 -2.51 4.87 -45.59
CA ILE A 139 -2.01 3.49 -45.47
C ILE A 139 -2.59 2.59 -46.55
N ILE A 140 -3.91 2.66 -46.82
CA ILE A 140 -4.54 1.90 -47.91
C ILE A 140 -3.86 2.21 -49.24
N LEU A 141 -3.52 3.47 -49.49
CA LEU A 141 -2.82 3.89 -50.70
C LEU A 141 -1.38 3.34 -50.76
N VAL A 142 -0.63 3.38 -49.65
CA VAL A 142 0.73 2.82 -49.57
C VAL A 142 0.73 1.29 -49.75
N VAL A 143 -0.18 0.59 -49.07
CA VAL A 143 -0.36 -0.86 -49.20
C VAL A 143 -0.81 -1.20 -50.62
N GLY A 144 -1.73 -0.43 -51.20
CA GLY A 144 -2.20 -0.59 -52.57
C GLY A 144 -1.08 -0.45 -53.60
N MET A 145 -0.21 0.56 -53.47
CA MET A 145 0.99 0.68 -54.31
C MET A 145 1.95 -0.50 -54.13
N TYR A 146 2.18 -0.96 -52.89
CA TYR A 146 3.02 -2.12 -52.62
C TYR A 146 2.48 -3.39 -53.27
N VAL A 147 1.17 -3.64 -53.15
CA VAL A 147 0.47 -4.79 -53.74
C VAL A 147 0.49 -4.71 -55.27
N ALA A 148 0.27 -3.53 -55.85
CA ALA A 148 0.35 -3.34 -57.30
C ALA A 148 1.78 -3.61 -57.81
N TYR A 149 2.80 -3.10 -57.13
CA TYR A 149 4.20 -3.32 -57.50
C TYR A 149 4.61 -4.80 -57.36
N THR A 150 4.31 -5.43 -56.23
CA THR A 150 4.70 -6.83 -55.98
C THR A 150 3.88 -7.83 -56.81
N GLY A 151 2.59 -7.59 -56.97
CA GLY A 151 1.66 -8.44 -57.71
C GLY A 151 1.78 -8.30 -59.23
N LEU A 152 1.82 -7.08 -59.76
CA LEU A 152 1.81 -6.85 -61.22
C LEU A 152 3.22 -6.82 -61.82
N ILE A 153 4.18 -6.15 -61.15
CA ILE A 153 5.54 -5.98 -61.69
C ILE A 153 6.43 -7.15 -61.31
N LYS A 154 6.54 -7.48 -60.01
CA LYS A 154 7.37 -8.62 -59.55
C LYS A 154 6.72 -9.99 -59.73
N ARG A 155 5.40 -10.04 -60.01
CA ARG A 155 4.61 -11.28 -60.16
C ARG A 155 4.68 -12.22 -58.94
N GLU A 156 4.97 -11.68 -57.76
CA GLU A 156 5.02 -12.41 -56.50
C GLU A 156 3.62 -12.43 -55.84
N THR A 157 2.67 -13.12 -56.45
CA THR A 157 1.25 -13.13 -56.04
C THR A 157 1.05 -13.58 -54.60
N SER A 158 1.87 -14.51 -54.10
CA SER A 158 1.84 -14.94 -52.70
C SER A 158 2.19 -13.82 -51.72
N LYS A 159 3.21 -13.00 -52.00
CA LYS A 159 3.59 -11.87 -51.13
C LYS A 159 2.57 -10.73 -51.19
N ALA A 160 2.02 -10.48 -52.38
CA ALA A 160 0.95 -9.50 -52.56
C ALA A 160 -0.31 -9.92 -51.77
N LEU A 161 -0.71 -11.19 -51.84
CA LEU A 161 -1.83 -11.73 -51.08
C LEU A 161 -1.56 -11.70 -49.57
N HIS A 162 -0.34 -12.05 -49.14
CA HIS A 162 0.06 -11.97 -47.73
C HIS A 162 -0.04 -10.56 -47.17
N ALA A 163 0.41 -9.54 -47.93
CA ALA A 163 0.32 -8.14 -47.52
C ALA A 163 -1.13 -7.67 -47.34
N VAL A 164 -2.05 -8.09 -48.22
CA VAL A 164 -3.48 -7.77 -48.09
C VAL A 164 -4.09 -8.47 -46.87
N ILE A 165 -3.82 -9.76 -46.69
CA ILE A 165 -4.31 -10.51 -45.52
C ILE A 165 -3.78 -9.90 -44.23
N ASN A 166 -2.48 -9.62 -44.16
CA ASN A 166 -1.86 -9.02 -42.98
C ASN A 166 -2.46 -7.64 -42.69
N PHE A 167 -2.64 -6.80 -43.71
CA PHE A 167 -3.32 -5.51 -43.57
C PHE A 167 -4.72 -5.68 -42.94
N VAL A 168 -5.56 -6.55 -43.51
CA VAL A 168 -6.93 -6.77 -43.03
C VAL A 168 -6.95 -7.31 -41.61
N VAL A 169 -6.10 -8.30 -41.31
CA VAL A 169 -6.00 -8.91 -39.97
C VAL A 169 -5.55 -7.88 -38.94
N VAL A 170 -4.44 -7.17 -39.21
CA VAL A 170 -3.92 -6.14 -38.31
C VAL A 170 -4.96 -5.04 -38.12
N PHE A 171 -5.61 -4.58 -39.20
CA PHE A 171 -6.66 -3.55 -39.13
C PHE A 171 -7.84 -3.95 -38.25
N VAL A 172 -8.39 -5.16 -38.42
CA VAL A 172 -9.53 -5.63 -37.62
C VAL A 172 -9.12 -5.78 -36.16
N LEU A 173 -7.95 -6.36 -35.88
CA LEU A 173 -7.46 -6.53 -34.52
C LEU A 173 -7.19 -5.20 -33.84
N SER A 174 -6.53 -4.26 -34.50
CA SER A 174 -6.23 -2.95 -33.93
C SER A 174 -7.48 -2.11 -33.75
N ALA A 175 -8.40 -2.10 -34.72
CA ALA A 175 -9.67 -1.40 -34.58
C ALA A 175 -10.48 -1.96 -33.41
N SER A 176 -10.50 -3.29 -33.23
CA SER A 176 -11.17 -3.95 -32.10
C SER A 176 -10.51 -3.60 -30.77
N PHE A 177 -9.18 -3.63 -30.69
CA PHE A 177 -8.45 -3.27 -29.48
C PHE A 177 -8.73 -1.82 -29.06
N ILE A 178 -8.71 -0.88 -30.00
CA ILE A 178 -8.97 0.54 -29.74
C ILE A 178 -10.43 0.75 -29.33
N ALA A 179 -11.37 0.11 -30.05
CA ALA A 179 -12.79 0.23 -29.77
C ALA A 179 -13.13 -0.21 -28.34
N TYR A 180 -12.52 -1.29 -27.85
CA TYR A 180 -12.73 -1.82 -26.50
C TYR A 180 -11.56 -1.51 -25.55
N ALA A 181 -10.79 -0.44 -25.81
CA ALA A 181 -9.64 -0.08 -24.99
C ALA A 181 -9.96 0.11 -23.48
N PRO A 182 -11.08 0.76 -23.08
CA PRO A 182 -11.45 0.83 -21.67
C PRO A 182 -11.57 -0.56 -21.01
N ASP A 183 -12.28 -1.48 -21.65
CA ASP A 183 -12.52 -2.83 -21.12
C ASP A 183 -11.24 -3.66 -21.03
N TYR A 184 -10.37 -3.58 -22.05
CA TYR A 184 -9.10 -4.29 -22.02
C TYR A 184 -8.16 -3.76 -20.93
N ILE A 185 -8.13 -2.45 -20.70
CA ILE A 185 -7.34 -1.84 -19.62
C ILE A 185 -7.85 -2.31 -18.26
N LYS A 186 -9.17 -2.29 -18.05
CA LYS A 186 -9.78 -2.81 -16.81
C LYS A 186 -9.43 -4.27 -16.56
N LYS A 187 -9.57 -5.13 -17.57
CA LYS A 187 -9.23 -6.57 -17.45
C LYS A 187 -7.75 -6.83 -17.15
N ILE A 188 -6.84 -6.09 -17.79
CA ILE A 188 -5.40 -6.21 -17.52
C ILE A 188 -5.09 -5.80 -16.09
N ASN A 189 -5.77 -4.77 -15.60
CA ASN A 189 -5.58 -4.29 -14.26
C ASN A 189 -6.20 -5.21 -13.19
N GLU A 190 -7.42 -5.70 -13.40
CA GLU A 190 -8.02 -6.76 -12.57
C GLU A 190 -7.08 -7.95 -12.46
N PHE A 191 -6.54 -8.44 -13.58
CA PHE A 191 -5.55 -9.51 -13.59
C PHE A 191 -4.26 -9.16 -12.83
N SER A 192 -3.77 -7.93 -12.97
CA SER A 192 -2.58 -7.46 -12.23
C SER A 192 -2.84 -7.38 -10.72
N SER A 193 -4.04 -6.94 -10.33
CA SER A 193 -4.48 -6.87 -8.94
C SER A 193 -4.62 -8.27 -8.36
N ASP A 194 -5.26 -9.20 -9.08
CA ASP A 194 -5.42 -10.60 -8.69
C ASP A 194 -4.07 -11.30 -8.50
N ILE A 195 -3.11 -11.09 -9.42
CA ILE A 195 -1.76 -11.66 -9.29
C ILE A 195 -1.01 -11.07 -8.10
N SER A 196 -1.08 -9.75 -7.92
CA SER A 196 -0.39 -9.08 -6.81
C SER A 196 -0.94 -9.56 -5.48
N THR A 197 -2.26 -9.61 -5.38
CA THR A 197 -3.03 -10.18 -4.28
C THR A 197 -2.66 -11.62 -3.99
N ALA A 198 -2.67 -12.51 -4.98
CA ALA A 198 -2.32 -13.91 -4.80
C ALA A 198 -0.84 -14.11 -4.40
N SER A 199 0.06 -13.31 -4.96
CA SER A 199 1.48 -13.35 -4.61
C SER A 199 1.72 -12.89 -3.17
N LEU A 200 0.95 -11.91 -2.72
CA LEU A 200 1.00 -11.38 -1.36
C LEU A 200 0.34 -12.33 -0.36
N ASP A 201 -0.81 -12.94 -0.68
CA ASP A 201 -1.41 -14.01 0.13
C ASP A 201 -0.43 -15.17 0.34
N LEU A 202 0.24 -15.60 -0.72
CA LEU A 202 1.32 -16.59 -0.63
C LEU A 202 2.48 -16.11 0.25
N GLY A 203 2.93 -14.86 0.10
CA GLY A 203 3.97 -14.26 0.95
C GLY A 203 3.58 -14.22 2.42
N THR A 204 2.37 -13.76 2.71
CA THR A 204 1.78 -13.68 4.05
C THR A 204 1.65 -15.07 4.66
N LYS A 205 1.16 -16.06 3.92
CA LYS A 205 1.00 -17.45 4.40
C LYS A 205 2.34 -18.15 4.68
N ILE A 206 3.39 -17.79 3.95
CA ILE A 206 4.75 -18.26 4.21
C ILE A 206 5.31 -17.63 5.50
N MET A 207 5.00 -16.36 5.76
CA MET A 207 5.51 -15.62 6.92
C MET A 207 4.67 -15.85 8.20
N LEU A 208 3.37 -16.10 8.05
CA LEU A 208 2.37 -16.30 9.11
C LEU A 208 1.61 -17.61 8.83
N PRO A 209 2.17 -18.78 9.18
CA PRO A 209 1.57 -20.08 8.85
C PRO A 209 0.23 -20.36 9.54
N ASN A 210 -0.12 -19.59 10.58
CA ASN A 210 -1.33 -19.75 11.41
C ASN A 210 -2.40 -18.68 11.17
N SER A 211 -2.30 -17.85 10.12
CA SER A 211 -3.39 -16.91 9.79
C SER A 211 -4.49 -17.63 9.03
N ASP A 212 -5.68 -17.77 9.64
CA ASP A 212 -6.90 -18.19 8.95
C ASP A 212 -7.25 -17.13 7.91
N SER A 213 -6.85 -17.38 6.65
CA SER A 213 -6.97 -16.45 5.52
C SER A 213 -8.24 -16.65 4.68
N GLU A 214 -9.15 -17.54 5.09
CA GLU A 214 -10.38 -17.79 4.33
C GLU A 214 -11.37 -16.61 4.44
N GLY A 215 -11.41 -15.77 3.40
CA GLY A 215 -12.44 -14.74 3.19
C GLY A 215 -12.07 -13.31 3.58
N LYS A 216 -10.84 -13.05 4.04
CA LYS A 216 -10.34 -11.70 4.33
C LYS A 216 -9.89 -10.96 3.07
N ASP A 217 -10.17 -9.65 3.00
CA ASP A 217 -9.64 -8.78 1.94
C ASP A 217 -8.10 -8.84 1.96
N SER A 218 -7.51 -9.05 0.79
CA SER A 218 -6.06 -9.20 0.64
C SER A 218 -5.29 -7.95 1.05
N VAL A 219 -5.92 -6.79 0.97
CA VAL A 219 -5.34 -5.55 1.49
C VAL A 219 -5.25 -5.58 3.02
N ASP A 220 -6.29 -6.09 3.68
CA ASP A 220 -6.32 -6.21 5.14
C ASP A 220 -5.29 -7.27 5.61
N LEU A 221 -5.07 -8.35 4.84
CA LEU A 221 -4.00 -9.32 5.10
C LEU A 221 -2.60 -8.69 5.03
N ILE A 222 -2.33 -7.82 4.04
CA ILE A 222 -1.05 -7.10 3.94
C ILE A 222 -0.87 -6.19 5.16
N ARG A 223 -1.94 -5.48 5.57
CA ARG A 223 -1.87 -4.58 6.72
C ARG A 223 -1.67 -5.35 8.02
N ASP A 224 -2.35 -6.49 8.20
CA ASP A 224 -2.13 -7.41 9.33
C ASP A 224 -0.69 -7.93 9.35
N SER A 225 -0.13 -8.31 8.19
CA SER A 225 1.26 -8.78 8.11
C SER A 225 2.28 -7.70 8.46
N LEU A 226 2.11 -6.47 7.94
CA LEU A 226 2.98 -5.35 8.26
C LEU A 226 2.88 -4.99 9.75
N PHE A 227 1.67 -5.01 10.30
CA PHE A 227 1.45 -4.76 11.72
C PHE A 227 2.12 -5.83 12.59
N SER A 228 1.98 -7.11 12.23
CA SER A 228 2.60 -8.20 13.01
C SER A 228 4.13 -8.06 13.04
N ILE A 229 4.75 -7.78 11.89
CA ILE A 229 6.21 -7.67 11.77
C ILE A 229 6.76 -6.38 12.41
N GLN A 230 6.08 -5.24 12.23
CA GLN A 230 6.60 -3.95 12.68
C GLN A 230 6.14 -3.54 14.08
N VAL A 231 5.01 -4.08 14.57
CA VAL A 231 4.40 -3.69 15.85
C VAL A 231 4.29 -4.87 16.80
N GLU A 232 3.53 -5.92 16.46
CA GLU A 232 3.20 -7.00 17.41
C GLU A 232 4.45 -7.76 17.88
N GLN A 233 5.22 -8.33 16.96
CA GLN A 233 6.41 -9.11 17.32
C GLN A 233 7.48 -8.27 18.02
N PRO A 234 7.79 -7.04 17.59
CA PRO A 234 8.69 -6.17 18.33
C PRO A 234 8.17 -5.78 19.71
N TRP A 235 6.85 -5.55 19.85
CA TRP A 235 6.23 -5.28 21.15
C TRP A 235 6.35 -6.46 22.10
N LEU A 236 6.04 -7.67 21.62
CA LEU A 236 6.21 -8.91 22.38
C LEU A 236 7.66 -9.08 22.84
N LEU A 237 8.61 -8.86 21.93
CA LEU A 237 10.03 -8.92 22.24
C LEU A 237 10.43 -7.91 23.33
N LEU A 238 9.89 -6.69 23.27
CA LEU A 238 10.20 -5.64 24.25
C LEU A 238 9.53 -5.85 25.61
N GLN A 239 8.40 -6.55 25.67
CA GLN A 239 7.60 -6.71 26.90
C GLN A 239 7.86 -8.05 27.59
N PHE A 240 8.02 -9.12 26.81
CA PHE A 240 8.19 -10.49 27.29
C PHE A 240 9.59 -11.04 27.00
N GLY A 241 10.39 -10.39 26.15
CA GLY A 241 11.72 -10.89 25.76
C GLY A 241 11.68 -12.00 24.73
N ASN A 242 10.51 -12.30 24.19
CA ASN A 242 10.27 -13.29 23.17
C ASN A 242 9.23 -12.71 22.19
N SER A 243 9.32 -13.06 20.91
CA SER A 243 8.36 -12.64 19.88
C SER A 243 7.32 -13.71 19.54
N ASN A 244 7.44 -14.92 20.12
CA ASN A 244 6.54 -16.03 19.86
C ASN A 244 5.41 -16.11 20.89
N THR A 245 4.20 -15.74 20.49
CA THR A 245 2.98 -15.76 21.32
C THR A 245 2.68 -17.15 21.91
N GLU A 246 2.97 -18.23 21.19
CA GLU A 246 2.73 -19.60 21.67
C GLU A 246 3.68 -19.99 22.80
N GLU A 247 4.94 -19.55 22.73
CA GLU A 247 5.94 -19.79 23.78
C GLU A 247 5.69 -18.92 25.01
N ILE A 248 5.16 -17.71 24.82
CA ILE A 248 4.80 -16.81 25.92
C ILE A 248 3.51 -17.30 26.59
N GLY A 249 2.54 -17.74 25.80
CA GLY A 249 1.19 -18.07 26.23
C GLY A 249 0.19 -17.01 25.79
N THR A 250 -0.74 -17.37 24.91
CA THR A 250 -1.72 -16.46 24.31
C THR A 250 -2.54 -15.72 25.37
N ASP A 251 -2.99 -16.42 26.41
CA ASP A 251 -3.78 -15.82 27.50
C ASP A 251 -3.02 -14.73 28.26
N ARG A 252 -1.68 -14.88 28.39
CA ARG A 252 -0.82 -13.89 29.06
C ARG A 252 -0.66 -12.63 28.22
N VAL A 253 -0.39 -12.81 26.93
CA VAL A 253 -0.29 -11.71 25.97
C VAL A 253 -1.61 -10.94 25.92
N GLU A 254 -2.73 -11.67 25.81
CA GLU A 254 -4.08 -11.13 25.74
C GLU A 254 -4.47 -10.38 27.02
N ALA A 255 -4.12 -10.90 28.20
CA ALA A 255 -4.38 -10.24 29.48
C ALA A 255 -3.70 -8.85 29.58
N LEU A 256 -2.49 -8.70 29.01
CA LEU A 256 -1.78 -7.42 29.03
C LEU A 256 -2.28 -6.46 27.93
N VAL A 257 -2.33 -6.92 26.67
CA VAL A 257 -2.64 -6.04 25.52
C VAL A 257 -4.09 -5.58 25.51
N SER A 258 -5.03 -6.37 26.04
CA SER A 258 -6.46 -6.00 26.05
C SER A 258 -6.80 -4.88 27.05
N VAL A 259 -5.99 -4.69 28.09
CA VAL A 259 -6.21 -3.65 29.09
C VAL A 259 -5.70 -2.31 28.58
N SER A 260 -6.58 -1.31 28.52
CA SER A 260 -6.19 0.03 28.11
C SER A 260 -5.21 0.66 29.12
N PRO A 261 -4.13 1.31 28.64
CA PRO A 261 -3.27 2.19 29.46
C PRO A 261 -3.98 3.26 30.26
N GLU A 262 -5.14 3.71 29.78
CA GLU A 262 -5.87 4.85 30.35
C GLU A 262 -6.97 4.39 31.32
N ASP A 263 -7.27 3.09 31.38
CA ASP A 263 -8.32 2.57 32.25
C ASP A 263 -7.97 2.80 33.72
N LYS A 264 -8.87 3.51 34.43
CA LYS A 264 -8.74 3.89 35.84
C LYS A 264 -7.39 4.54 36.16
N ASP A 265 -6.97 5.51 35.36
CA ASP A 265 -5.67 6.21 35.47
C ASP A 265 -4.47 5.24 35.36
N GLY A 266 -4.62 4.16 34.59
CA GLY A 266 -3.59 3.15 34.35
C GLY A 266 -3.44 2.10 35.46
N LYS A 267 -4.23 2.18 36.54
CA LYS A 267 -4.12 1.25 37.67
C LYS A 267 -4.43 -0.20 37.29
N THR A 268 -5.45 -0.40 36.45
CA THR A 268 -5.79 -1.76 35.98
C THR A 268 -4.62 -2.39 35.23
N ARG A 269 -3.93 -1.60 34.38
CA ARG A 269 -2.76 -2.08 33.63
C ARG A 269 -1.54 -2.29 34.53
N GLU A 270 -1.34 -1.42 35.51
CA GLU A 270 -0.27 -1.57 36.51
C GLU A 270 -0.43 -2.87 37.32
N GLU A 271 -1.65 -3.24 37.72
CA GLU A 271 -1.93 -4.51 38.41
C GLU A 271 -1.58 -5.73 37.54
N VAL A 272 -1.99 -5.73 36.27
CA VAL A 272 -1.64 -6.81 35.34
C VAL A 272 -0.12 -6.91 35.12
N VAL A 273 0.58 -5.77 35.00
CA VAL A 273 2.04 -5.73 34.89
C VAL A 273 2.72 -6.29 36.15
N LYS A 274 2.19 -6.01 37.35
CA LYS A 274 2.71 -6.59 38.60
C LYS A 274 2.54 -8.10 38.63
N THR A 275 1.34 -8.59 38.33
CA THR A 275 1.06 -10.03 38.22
C THR A 275 1.99 -10.69 37.20
N GLU A 276 2.24 -10.05 36.06
CA GLU A 276 3.14 -10.57 35.04
C GLU A 276 4.61 -10.64 35.51
N ILE A 277 5.06 -9.69 36.34
CA ILE A 277 6.41 -9.72 36.92
C ILE A 277 6.52 -10.75 38.04
N GLU A 278 5.53 -10.82 38.93
CA GLU A 278 5.58 -11.62 40.17
C GLU A 278 5.20 -13.09 39.94
N ASP A 279 4.15 -13.38 39.17
CA ASP A 279 3.63 -14.73 38.99
C ASP A 279 4.28 -15.45 37.79
N ASN A 280 4.73 -14.69 36.78
CA ASN A 280 5.31 -15.23 35.54
C ASN A 280 6.82 -14.94 35.37
N ASP A 281 7.49 -14.43 36.42
CA ASP A 281 8.93 -14.14 36.46
C ASP A 281 9.45 -13.27 35.29
N ASN A 282 8.60 -12.36 34.77
CA ASN A 282 8.96 -11.52 33.64
C ASN A 282 9.88 -10.35 34.03
N ASN A 283 11.17 -10.60 33.94
CA ASN A 283 12.20 -9.61 34.24
C ASN A 283 12.29 -8.45 33.22
N ASN A 284 11.68 -8.54 32.03
CA ASN A 284 11.79 -7.47 31.01
C ASN A 284 11.06 -6.18 31.39
N LEU A 285 10.06 -6.26 32.26
CA LEU A 285 9.30 -5.10 32.70
C LEU A 285 9.94 -4.40 33.92
N THR A 286 11.09 -4.91 34.38
CA THR A 286 11.78 -4.45 35.60
C THR A 286 12.96 -3.52 35.30
N ILE A 287 13.44 -2.83 36.35
CA ILE A 287 14.52 -1.83 36.31
C ILE A 287 15.80 -2.29 35.57
N PRO A 288 16.35 -3.50 35.79
CA PRO A 288 17.60 -3.92 35.15
C PRO A 288 17.55 -3.97 33.62
N GLN A 289 16.37 -4.17 33.02
CA GLN A 289 16.23 -4.38 31.57
C GLN A 289 16.00 -3.09 30.78
N VAL A 290 15.79 -1.95 31.44
CA VAL A 290 15.48 -0.67 30.77
C VAL A 290 16.57 -0.27 29.77
N VAL A 291 17.85 -0.43 30.10
CA VAL A 291 18.96 -0.08 29.20
C VAL A 291 19.01 -1.01 27.97
N ASN A 292 18.77 -2.31 28.17
CA ASN A 292 18.72 -3.26 27.07
C ASN A 292 17.53 -2.98 26.15
N ARG A 293 16.36 -2.67 26.72
CA ARG A 293 15.16 -2.29 25.97
C ARG A 293 15.35 -0.98 25.21
N LEU A 294 16.03 0.00 25.78
CA LEU A 294 16.38 1.25 25.07
C LEU A 294 17.19 0.94 23.80
N GLY A 295 18.26 0.15 23.93
CA GLY A 295 19.07 -0.26 22.78
C GLY A 295 18.26 -1.03 21.73
N MET A 296 17.41 -1.94 22.17
CA MET A 296 16.54 -2.72 21.31
C MET A 296 15.51 -1.85 20.57
N VAL A 297 14.88 -0.88 21.24
CA VAL A 297 13.94 0.04 20.60
C VAL A 297 14.59 0.85 19.49
N PHE A 298 15.83 1.33 19.68
CA PHE A 298 16.55 2.01 18.59
C PHE A 298 16.84 1.08 17.42
N PHE A 299 17.26 -0.17 17.68
CA PHE A 299 17.47 -1.16 16.64
C PHE A 299 16.16 -1.43 15.86
N LEU A 300 15.06 -1.64 16.58
CA LEU A 300 13.73 -1.87 16.01
C LEU A 300 13.23 -0.68 15.22
N LEU A 301 13.51 0.55 15.66
CA LEU A 301 13.20 1.76 14.89
C LEU A 301 13.88 1.75 13.52
N PHE A 302 15.19 1.47 13.46
CA PHE A 302 15.91 1.39 12.18
C PHE A 302 15.44 0.22 11.33
N PHE A 303 15.12 -0.91 11.95
CA PHE A 303 14.55 -2.06 11.25
C PHE A 303 13.18 -1.73 10.63
N ASN A 304 12.29 -1.12 11.40
CA ASN A 304 10.99 -0.65 10.94
C ASN A 304 11.11 0.40 9.84
N LEU A 305 12.03 1.36 9.97
CA LEU A 305 12.35 2.32 8.92
C LEU A 305 12.81 1.62 7.63
N GLY A 306 13.66 0.59 7.74
CA GLY A 306 14.10 -0.21 6.61
C GLY A 306 12.93 -0.89 5.88
N ILE A 307 12.02 -1.52 6.64
CA ILE A 307 10.80 -2.12 6.08
C ILE A 307 9.92 -1.05 5.42
N THR A 308 9.65 0.07 6.11
CA THR A 308 8.83 1.16 5.57
C THR A 308 9.39 1.70 4.25
N ILE A 309 10.70 1.93 4.17
CA ILE A 309 11.35 2.39 2.93
C ILE A 309 11.17 1.34 1.81
N PHE A 310 11.40 0.07 2.12
CA PHE A 310 11.27 -1.01 1.13
C PHE A 310 9.84 -1.15 0.62
N VAL A 311 8.86 -1.13 1.53
CA VAL A 311 7.44 -1.23 1.22
C VAL A 311 6.98 -0.02 0.40
N PHE A 312 7.38 1.20 0.77
CA PHE A 312 7.08 2.39 -0.04
C PHE A 312 7.71 2.34 -1.43
N LEU A 313 8.91 1.75 -1.56
CA LEU A 313 9.53 1.53 -2.86
C LEU A 313 8.71 0.54 -3.69
N LEU A 314 8.26 -0.58 -3.11
CA LEU A 314 7.40 -1.55 -3.78
C LEU A 314 6.08 -0.91 -4.25
N THR A 315 5.37 -0.23 -3.36
CA THR A 315 4.14 0.50 -3.67
C THR A 315 4.38 1.57 -4.73
N GLY A 316 5.48 2.32 -4.62
CA GLY A 316 5.87 3.32 -5.61
C GLY A 316 6.17 2.73 -6.98
N MET A 317 6.85 1.57 -7.06
CA MET A 317 7.09 0.85 -8.31
C MET A 317 5.80 0.33 -8.94
N MET A 318 4.88 -0.17 -8.12
CA MET A 318 3.54 -0.59 -8.57
C MET A 318 2.85 0.59 -9.25
N LEU A 319 2.68 1.73 -8.56
CA LEU A 319 2.05 2.93 -9.12
C LEU A 319 2.80 3.47 -10.35
N PHE A 320 4.14 3.45 -10.33
CA PHE A 320 4.95 3.89 -11.47
C PHE A 320 4.76 3.00 -12.70
N SER A 321 4.70 1.68 -12.52
CA SER A 321 4.43 0.71 -13.59
C SER A 321 3.06 0.95 -14.21
N GLN A 322 2.05 1.26 -13.39
CA GLN A 322 0.72 1.61 -13.85
C GLN A 322 0.74 2.88 -14.73
N ILE A 323 1.42 3.94 -14.30
CA ILE A 323 1.58 5.17 -15.10
C ILE A 323 2.32 4.88 -16.41
N LEU A 324 3.37 4.06 -16.37
CA LEU A 324 4.14 3.70 -17.55
C LEU A 324 3.29 2.91 -18.56
N PHE A 325 2.46 1.98 -18.06
CA PHE A 325 1.48 1.25 -18.88
C PHE A 325 0.52 2.20 -19.59
N ILE A 326 0.00 3.22 -18.89
CA ILE A 326 -0.87 4.24 -19.48
C ILE A 326 -0.17 4.97 -20.64
N ILE A 327 1.08 5.39 -20.42
CA ILE A 327 1.87 6.06 -21.44
C ILE A 327 2.03 5.16 -22.67
N PHE A 328 2.39 3.89 -22.47
CA PHE A 328 2.51 2.94 -23.58
C PHE A 328 1.18 2.69 -24.30
N ALA A 329 0.08 2.55 -23.55
CA ALA A 329 -1.25 2.35 -24.10
C ALA A 329 -1.69 3.54 -24.99
N MET A 330 -1.28 4.77 -24.68
CA MET A 330 -1.53 5.93 -25.55
C MET A 330 -0.77 5.89 -26.88
N PHE A 331 0.43 5.30 -26.93
CA PHE A 331 1.21 5.15 -28.16
C PHE A 331 0.80 3.94 -29.01
N LEU A 332 0.15 2.97 -28.39
CA LEU A 332 -0.20 1.70 -28.98
C LEU A 332 -1.03 1.79 -30.28
N PRO A 333 -2.03 2.70 -30.43
CA PRO A 333 -2.77 2.78 -31.69
C PRO A 333 -1.95 3.39 -32.82
N ILE A 334 -0.92 4.20 -32.52
CA ILE A 334 0.06 4.67 -33.51
C ILE A 334 0.92 3.49 -33.96
N SER A 335 1.38 2.65 -33.03
CA SER A 335 2.14 1.44 -33.35
C SER A 335 1.34 0.47 -34.23
N PHE A 336 0.03 0.32 -33.98
CA PHE A 336 -0.83 -0.51 -34.82
C PHE A 336 -1.01 0.01 -36.24
N LEU A 337 -1.19 1.33 -36.42
CA LEU A 337 -1.22 1.91 -37.77
C LEU A 337 0.07 1.61 -38.53
N LEU A 338 1.23 1.86 -37.92
CA LEU A 338 2.50 1.63 -38.58
C LEU A 338 2.71 0.16 -38.95
N SER A 339 2.22 -0.77 -38.13
CA SER A 339 2.30 -2.20 -38.43
C SER A 339 1.44 -2.68 -39.60
N MET A 340 0.49 -1.88 -40.07
CA MET A 340 -0.27 -2.19 -41.29
C MET A 340 0.57 -2.05 -42.55
N ILE A 341 1.72 -1.37 -42.46
CA ILE A 341 2.66 -1.22 -43.57
C ILE A 341 3.54 -2.49 -43.64
N PRO A 342 3.59 -3.20 -44.78
CA PRO A 342 4.30 -4.49 -44.90
C PRO A 342 5.79 -4.47 -44.51
N SER A 343 6.45 -3.30 -44.59
CA SER A 343 7.86 -3.12 -44.20
C SER A 343 8.10 -2.97 -42.69
N TYR A 344 7.04 -2.76 -41.89
CA TYR A 344 7.11 -2.50 -40.45
C TYR A 344 6.46 -3.61 -39.60
N GLU A 345 6.32 -4.81 -40.16
CA GLU A 345 5.71 -5.99 -39.52
C GLU A 345 6.31 -6.36 -38.14
N SER A 346 7.57 -5.97 -37.88
CA SER A 346 8.23 -6.19 -36.59
C SER A 346 7.84 -5.18 -35.51
N MET A 347 7.26 -4.02 -35.86
CA MET A 347 6.98 -2.95 -34.89
C MET A 347 5.78 -3.25 -33.99
N ALA A 348 4.66 -3.80 -34.49
CA ALA A 348 3.57 -4.22 -33.60
C ALA A 348 4.00 -5.42 -32.73
N LYS A 349 4.72 -6.38 -33.32
CA LYS A 349 5.27 -7.50 -32.55
C LYS A 349 6.23 -7.00 -31.45
N GLN A 350 7.09 -6.03 -31.75
CA GLN A 350 7.97 -5.43 -30.74
C GLN A 350 7.24 -4.55 -29.72
N ALA A 351 6.17 -3.84 -30.10
CA ALA A 351 5.38 -3.04 -29.17
C ALA A 351 4.61 -3.91 -28.17
N ILE A 352 4.08 -5.06 -28.63
CA ILE A 352 3.44 -6.06 -27.75
C ILE A 352 4.48 -6.73 -26.85
N VAL A 353 5.65 -7.12 -27.39
CA VAL A 353 6.69 -7.84 -26.63
C VAL A 353 7.50 -6.95 -25.69
N LYS A 354 7.59 -5.64 -25.93
CA LYS A 354 8.26 -4.66 -25.03
C LYS A 354 7.30 -3.92 -24.10
N GLY A 355 6.00 -4.00 -24.35
CA GLY A 355 4.94 -3.39 -23.53
C GLY A 355 4.38 -4.33 -22.45
N VAL A 356 4.75 -5.61 -22.49
CA VAL A 356 4.75 -6.56 -21.37
C VAL A 356 6.16 -6.58 -20.80
#